data_AF-A0A537LK79-F1
#
_entry.id   AF-A0A537LK79-F1
#
_cell.length_a   1.000
_cell.length_b   1.000
_cell.length_c   1.000
_cell.angle_alpha   90.00
_cell.angle_beta   90.00
_cell.angle_gamma   90.00
#
_symmetry.space_group_name_H-M   'P 1'
#
loop_
_entity.id
_entity.type
_entity.pdbx_description
1 polymer ?
#
loop_
_entity_poly.entity_id
_entity_poly.type
_entity_poly.pdbx_seq_one_letter_code
_entity_poly.pdbx_strand_id
1 'polypeptide(L)'
;HHLLAYVWMLNRDVDRLMDCYRRSNVLPLGSGAVAGVSYPVDRQRVAAALGFARISENSIDATGDRDFAVEVVAGAALLMVHL
;
A
#
# COMPACT_ATOMS: atom_id res chain seq x y z
N HIS A 1 19.26 14.47 -25.10
CA HIS A 1 19.96 14.07 -23.85
C HIS A 1 19.37 14.76 -22.62
N HIS A 2 19.36 16.09 -22.52
CA HIS A 2 18.80 16.80 -21.34
C HIS A 2 17.35 16.42 -21.02
N LEU A 3 16.41 16.52 -21.98
CA LEU A 3 15.00 16.18 -21.75
C LEU A 3 14.77 14.70 -21.42
N LEU A 4 15.60 13.81 -21.97
CA LEU A 4 15.52 12.38 -21.65
C LEU A 4 15.92 12.08 -20.21
N ALA A 5 16.73 12.92 -19.55
CA ALA A 5 17.05 12.74 -18.14
C ALA A 5 15.79 12.76 -17.25
N TYR A 6 14.81 13.63 -17.57
CA TYR A 6 13.53 13.69 -16.87
C TYR A 6 12.70 12.43 -17.04
N VAL A 7 12.71 11.83 -18.24
CA VAL A 7 12.03 10.55 -18.48
C VAL A 7 12.58 9.47 -17.54
N TRP A 8 13.90 9.41 -17.36
CA TRP A 8 14.52 8.44 -16.44
C TRP A 8 14.20 8.73 -14.97
N MET A 9 14.06 10.00 -14.57
CA MET A 9 13.63 10.37 -13.21
C MET A 9 12.20 9.89 -12.96
N LEU A 10 11.26 10.26 -13.84
CA LEU A 10 9.85 9.90 -13.73
C LEU A 10 9.62 8.39 -13.83
N ASN A 11 10.39 7.67 -14.65
CA ASN A 11 10.28 6.21 -14.73
C ASN A 11 10.59 5.54 -13.38
N ARG A 12 11.61 6.02 -12.65
CA ARG A 12 11.91 5.51 -11.30
C ARG A 12 10.81 5.86 -10.29
N ASP A 13 10.14 7.00 -10.46
CA ASP A 13 9.01 7.37 -9.58
C ASP A 13 7.81 6.46 -9.81
N VAL A 14 7.51 6.12 -11.08
CA VAL A 14 6.48 5.12 -11.42
C VAL A 14 6.79 3.78 -10.77
N ASP A 15 8.02 3.27 -10.93
CA ASP A 15 8.45 2.02 -10.31
C ASP A 15 8.26 2.05 -8.78
N ARG A 16 8.68 3.15 -8.14
CA ARG A 16 8.54 3.34 -6.69
C ARG A 16 7.07 3.32 -6.25
N LEU A 17 6.19 4.04 -6.94
CA LEU A 17 4.76 4.09 -6.60
C LEU A 17 4.08 2.72 -6.82
N MET A 18 4.46 2.00 -7.87
CA MET A 18 3.98 0.63 -8.12
C MET A 18 4.41 -0.34 -7.01
N ASP A 19 5.63 -0.21 -6.50
CA ASP A 19 6.11 -1.00 -5.38
C ASP A 19 5.38 -0.66 -4.08
N CYS A 20 5.12 0.62 -3.80
CA CYS A 20 4.32 1.05 -2.66
C CYS A 20 2.90 0.46 -2.74
N TYR A 21 2.28 0.48 -3.93
CA TYR A 21 0.98 -0.15 -4.18
C TYR A 21 1.01 -1.65 -3.87
N ARG A 22 1.99 -2.41 -4.39
CA ARG A 22 2.12 -3.85 -4.13
C ARG A 22 2.26 -4.16 -2.64
N ARG A 23 3.05 -3.38 -1.90
CA ARG A 23 3.24 -3.55 -0.45
C ARG A 23 1.97 -3.21 0.33
N SER A 24 1.30 -2.12 0.00
CA SER A 24 0.08 -1.65 0.68
C SER A 24 -1.20 -2.40 0.28
N ASN A 25 -1.17 -3.22 -0.76
CA ASN A 25 -2.30 -4.01 -1.22
C ASN A 25 -2.58 -5.23 -0.30
N VAL A 26 -2.93 -4.94 0.95
CA VAL A 26 -3.23 -5.89 2.02
C VAL A 26 -4.55 -5.51 2.67
N LEU A 27 -5.49 -6.45 2.80
CA LEU A 27 -6.78 -6.22 3.42
C LEU A 27 -6.66 -6.18 4.96
N PRO A 28 -6.94 -5.03 5.61
CA PRO A 28 -6.97 -4.95 7.08
C PRO A 28 -8.35 -5.34 7.66
N LEU A 29 -9.41 -5.32 6.83
CA LEU A 29 -10.77 -5.61 7.26
C LEU A 29 -10.89 -7.03 7.85
N GLY A 30 -11.60 -7.12 8.98
CA GLY A 30 -11.65 -8.31 9.83
C GLY A 30 -10.72 -8.27 11.05
N SER A 31 -9.83 -7.27 11.15
CA SER A 31 -8.94 -7.08 12.31
C SER A 31 -9.62 -6.51 13.55
N GLY A 32 -10.88 -6.06 13.44
CA GLY A 32 -11.60 -5.43 14.54
C GLY A 32 -10.90 -4.18 15.06
N ALA A 33 -10.97 -3.93 16.36
CA ALA A 33 -10.22 -2.83 16.98
C ALA A 33 -8.71 -3.12 17.03
N VAL A 34 -8.33 -4.32 17.49
CA VAL A 34 -6.93 -4.80 17.56
C VAL A 34 -6.79 -6.33 17.56
N ALA A 35 -7.81 -7.09 17.96
CA ALA A 35 -7.72 -8.54 18.24
C ALA A 35 -8.57 -9.42 17.31
N GLY A 36 -8.98 -8.88 16.16
CA GLY A 36 -9.93 -9.53 15.26
C GLY A 36 -11.38 -9.24 15.63
N VAL A 37 -12.30 -9.76 14.81
CA VAL A 37 -13.74 -9.73 15.06
C VAL A 37 -14.21 -11.02 15.73
N SER A 38 -15.27 -10.95 16.54
CA SER A 38 -15.81 -12.08 17.31
C SER A 38 -16.79 -12.98 16.53
N TYR A 39 -17.03 -12.69 15.26
CA TYR A 39 -17.92 -13.44 14.38
C TYR A 39 -17.10 -14.10 13.26
N PRO A 40 -17.58 -15.23 12.69
CA PRO A 40 -16.88 -15.91 11.61
C PRO A 40 -16.94 -15.05 10.34
N VAL A 41 -15.82 -14.43 9.97
CA VAL A 41 -15.65 -13.68 8.72
C VAL A 41 -14.64 -14.39 7.83
N ASP A 42 -15.01 -14.62 6.57
CA ASP A 42 -14.07 -15.09 5.56
C ASP A 42 -13.32 -13.90 4.97
N ARG A 43 -12.13 -13.62 5.53
CA ARG A 43 -11.29 -12.50 5.11
C ARG A 43 -10.75 -12.69 3.68
N GLN A 44 -10.57 -13.92 3.21
CA GLN A 44 -10.11 -14.20 1.85
C GLN A 44 -11.19 -13.83 0.83
N ARG A 45 -12.44 -14.22 1.09
CA ARG A 45 -13.57 -13.82 0.26
C ARG A 45 -13.75 -12.30 0.23
N VAL A 46 -13.59 -11.63 1.38
CA VAL A 46 -13.65 -10.16 1.45
C VAL A 46 -12.51 -9.52 0.66
N ALA A 47 -11.28 -10.05 0.75
CA ALA A 47 -10.14 -9.54 0.00
C ALA A 47 -10.39 -9.63 -1.51
N ALA A 48 -10.86 -10.78 -1.98
CA ALA A 48 -11.22 -10.97 -3.39
C ALA A 48 -12.34 -10.02 -3.84
N ALA A 49 -13.38 -9.83 -3.02
CA ALA A 49 -14.49 -8.94 -3.34
C ALA A 49 -14.08 -7.46 -3.41
N LEU A 50 -13.08 -7.05 -2.62
CA LEU A 50 -12.57 -5.68 -2.56
C LEU A 50 -11.32 -5.45 -3.45
N GLY A 51 -10.82 -6.49 -4.13
CA GLY A 51 -9.65 -6.39 -5.01
C GLY A 51 -8.30 -6.35 -4.30
N PHE A 52 -8.24 -6.79 -3.04
CA PHE A 52 -6.98 -6.89 -2.30
C PHE A 52 -6.19 -8.14 -2.68
N ALA A 53 -4.87 -8.02 -2.80
CA ALA A 53 -4.00 -9.13 -3.19
C ALA A 53 -3.76 -10.15 -2.07
N ARG A 54 -3.78 -9.71 -0.81
CA ARG A 54 -3.59 -10.56 0.38
C ARG A 54 -4.33 -10.01 1.59
N ILE A 55 -4.47 -10.83 2.63
CA ILE A 55 -5.01 -10.41 3.93
C ILE A 55 -3.88 -10.05 4.89
N SER A 56 -4.14 -9.18 5.87
CA SER A 56 -3.16 -8.94 6.94
C SER A 56 -3.06 -10.15 7.87
N GLU A 57 -1.83 -10.50 8.28
CA GLU A 57 -1.55 -11.67 9.11
C GLU A 57 -1.70 -11.38 10.61
N ASN A 58 -1.57 -10.11 11.01
CA ASN A 58 -1.67 -9.67 12.39
C ASN A 58 -2.65 -8.50 12.52
N SER A 59 -3.58 -8.60 13.47
CA SER A 59 -4.64 -7.60 13.64
C SER A 59 -4.18 -6.33 14.34
N ILE A 60 -3.17 -6.40 15.22
CA ILE A 60 -2.57 -5.23 15.88
C ILE A 60 -1.77 -4.44 14.85
N ASP A 61 -0.96 -5.14 14.06
CA ASP A 61 -0.22 -4.56 12.94
C ASP A 61 -1.18 -3.88 11.96
N ALA A 62 -2.19 -4.58 11.46
CA ALA A 62 -3.13 -4.04 10.46
C ALA A 62 -3.93 -2.82 10.91
N THR A 63 -4.12 -2.63 12.23
CA THR A 63 -4.89 -1.51 12.78
C THR A 63 -3.97 -0.34 13.16
N GLY A 64 -2.73 -0.62 13.56
CA GLY A 64 -1.70 0.36 13.89
C GLY A 64 -0.85 0.84 12.71
N ASP A 65 -0.70 0.05 11.65
CA ASP A 65 0.21 0.30 10.53
C ASP A 65 -0.18 1.54 9.72
N ARG A 66 0.81 2.38 9.42
CA ARG A 66 0.68 3.58 8.58
C ARG A 66 1.81 3.70 7.55
N ASP A 67 2.61 2.66 7.37
CA ASP A 67 3.73 2.66 6.44
C ASP A 67 3.27 2.95 5.01
N PHE A 68 2.10 2.43 4.62
CA PHE A 68 1.51 2.75 3.30
C PHE A 68 1.36 4.26 3.07
N ALA A 69 0.96 5.02 4.09
CA ALA A 69 0.76 6.47 3.95
C ALA A 69 2.10 7.19 3.89
N VAL A 70 3.05 6.78 4.74
CA VAL A 70 4.40 7.36 4.79
C VAL A 70 5.15 7.09 3.48
N GLU A 71 5.12 5.87 2.96
CA GLU A 71 5.77 5.50 1.70
C GLU A 71 5.18 6.25 0.51
N VAL A 72 3.84 6.36 0.43
CA VAL A 72 3.18 7.11 -0.65
C VAL A 72 3.55 8.59 -0.60
N VAL A 73 3.54 9.22 0.58
CA VAL A 73 3.93 10.62 0.74
C VAL A 73 5.40 10.83 0.39
N ALA A 74 6.29 9.92 0.81
CA ALA A 74 7.71 9.98 0.45
C ALA A 74 7.93 9.85 -1.07
N GLY A 75 7.20 8.93 -1.72
CA GLY A 75 7.21 8.77 -3.17
C GLY A 75 6.72 10.02 -3.90
N ALA A 76 5.62 10.62 -3.42
CA ALA A 76 5.07 11.85 -3.97
C ALA A 76 6.01 13.06 -3.76
N ALA A 77 6.69 13.14 -2.61
CA ALA A 77 7.67 14.19 -2.34
C ALA A 77 8.86 14.11 -3.31
N LEU A 78 9.38 12.91 -3.59
CA LEU A 78 10.45 12.72 -4.57
C LEU A 78 10.00 13.05 -6.00
N LEU A 79 8.78 12.65 -6.38
CA LEU A 79 8.19 13.05 -7.66
C LEU A 79 8.16 14.58 -7.79
N MET A 80 7.75 15.29 -6.74
CA MET A 80 7.72 16.76 -6.73
C MET A 80 9.11 17.41 -6.80
N VAL A 81 10.18 16.72 -6.42
CA VAL A 81 11.57 17.21 -6.58
C VAL A 81 12.04 17.07 -8.04
N HIS A 82 11.54 16.07 -8.76
CA HIS A 82 11.89 15.86 -10.16
C HIS A 82 11.12 16.74 -11.15
N LEU A 83 9.95 17.26 -10.74
CA LEU A 83 9.12 18.20 -11.48
C LEU A 83 9.61 19.65 -11.32
#